data_AF-A0A9P4Q2K3-F1
#
_entry.id   AF-A0A9P4Q2K3-F1
#
_cell.length_a   1.000
_cell.length_b   1.000
_cell.length_c   1.000
_cell.angle_alpha   90.00
_cell.angle_beta   90.00
_cell.angle_gamma   90.00
#
_symmetry.space_group_name_H-M   'P 1'
#
loop_
_entity.id
_entity.type
_entity.pdbx_description
1 polymer ?
#
loop_
_entity_poly.entity_id
_entity_poly.type
_entity_poly.pdbx_seq_one_letter_code
_entity_poly.pdbx_strand_id
1 'polypeptide(L)'
;MDKGEEADLAARYERNRVTSPLLRLPREIRDKIYTFFLGNKILHLTGDYDQEQQVPPFVHRVLANVCPSKIDDIEFSTTYYHKALNTYNGPRRFGSNLLAGHLDCLSRWPPGPWMVNMAGQYFNVWLLQSCRQVHQEAYLVLLQTNTFNFLDPSALISVIGSKAVPWSHFQHIRSLSLGLQIGNNEGPCIPPAYIGLLTGVRHLSMTIELSF
;
A
#
# COMPACT_ATOMS: atom_id res chain seq x y z
N MET A 1 -15.57 -5.73 -28.18
CA MET A 1 -16.36 -4.50 -28.00
C MET A 1 -17.04 -4.25 -29.33
N ASP A 2 -18.38 -4.24 -29.36
CA ASP A 2 -19.09 -3.87 -30.58
C ASP A 2 -18.87 -2.37 -30.85
N LYS A 3 -18.90 -1.94 -32.11
CA LYS A 3 -18.72 -0.53 -32.51
C LYS A 3 -19.70 0.40 -31.80
N GLY A 4 -20.90 -0.10 -31.47
CA GLY A 4 -21.89 0.64 -30.69
C GLY A 4 -21.44 0.98 -29.27
N GLU A 5 -20.73 0.07 -28.60
CA GLU A 5 -20.23 0.28 -27.24
C GLU A 5 -19.06 1.28 -27.22
N GLU A 6 -18.23 1.30 -28.27
CA GLU A 6 -17.15 2.28 -28.42
C GLU A 6 -17.69 3.69 -28.61
N ALA A 7 -18.71 3.85 -29.48
CA ALA A 7 -19.37 5.12 -29.70
C ALA A 7 -20.05 5.65 -28.44
N ASP A 8 -20.74 4.79 -27.68
CA ASP A 8 -21.35 5.17 -26.40
C ASP A 8 -20.30 5.58 -25.36
N LEU A 9 -19.18 4.86 -25.27
CA LEU A 9 -18.09 5.21 -24.35
C LEU A 9 -17.48 6.57 -24.70
N ALA A 10 -17.22 6.83 -25.98
CA ALA A 10 -16.71 8.11 -26.46
C ALA A 10 -17.68 9.26 -26.15
N ALA A 11 -18.99 9.06 -26.36
CA ALA A 11 -20.01 10.05 -26.03
C ALA A 11 -20.08 10.35 -24.53
N ARG A 12 -19.93 9.34 -23.66
CA ARG A 12 -19.85 9.53 -22.21
C ARG A 12 -18.61 10.32 -21.81
N TYR A 13 -17.48 10.08 -22.47
CA TYR A 13 -16.23 10.78 -22.16
C TYR A 13 -16.30 12.24 -22.56
N GLU A 14 -16.89 12.54 -23.72
CA GLU A 14 -17.10 13.92 -24.13
C GLU A 14 -18.07 14.66 -23.20
N ARG A 15 -19.17 14.00 -22.78
CA ARG A 15 -20.09 14.57 -21.80
C ARG A 15 -19.39 14.89 -20.48
N ASN A 16 -18.62 13.93 -19.95
CA ASN A 16 -17.86 14.11 -18.72
C ASN A 16 -16.84 15.24 -18.83
N ARG A 17 -16.20 15.37 -20.00
CA ARG A 17 -15.28 16.47 -20.29
C ARG A 17 -15.95 17.82 -20.21
N VAL A 18 -17.23 17.95 -20.56
CA VAL A 18 -17.95 19.24 -20.47
C VAL A 18 -18.48 19.50 -19.04
N THR A 19 -19.01 18.48 -18.38
CA THR A 19 -19.74 18.65 -17.11
C THR A 19 -18.86 18.60 -15.86
N SER A 20 -17.73 17.88 -15.90
CA SER A 20 -16.84 17.75 -14.75
C SER A 20 -15.76 18.85 -14.74
N PRO A 21 -15.66 19.66 -13.67
CA PRO A 21 -14.56 20.62 -13.53
C PRO A 21 -13.17 19.98 -13.61
N LEU A 22 -13.00 18.77 -13.06
CA LEU A 22 -11.74 18.03 -13.11
C LEU A 22 -11.40 17.57 -14.53
N LEU A 23 -12.38 17.03 -15.26
CA LEU A 23 -12.13 16.45 -16.60
C LEU A 23 -12.05 17.50 -17.72
N ARG A 24 -12.45 18.75 -17.46
CA ARG A 24 -12.18 19.91 -18.33
C ARG A 24 -10.71 20.32 -18.38
N LEU A 25 -9.94 20.01 -17.34
CA LEU A 25 -8.54 20.40 -17.25
C LEU A 25 -7.70 19.63 -18.29
N PRO A 26 -6.60 20.21 -18.82
CA PRO A 26 -5.64 19.47 -19.62
C PRO A 26 -5.10 18.23 -18.90
N ARG A 27 -4.70 17.20 -19.65
CA ARG A 27 -4.28 15.91 -19.09
C ARG A 27 -3.13 16.07 -18.08
N GLU A 28 -2.20 16.95 -18.40
CA GLU A 28 -1.01 17.24 -17.59
C GLU A 28 -1.38 17.81 -16.21
N ILE A 29 -2.44 18.63 -16.16
CA ILE A 29 -2.95 19.18 -14.89
C ILE A 29 -3.66 18.09 -14.09
N ARG A 30 -4.43 17.22 -14.75
CA ARG A 30 -5.08 16.08 -14.09
C ARG A 30 -4.05 15.12 -13.50
N ASP A 31 -2.99 14.79 -14.24
CA ASP A 31 -1.93 13.91 -13.77
C ASP A 31 -1.21 14.49 -12.52
N LYS A 32 -1.02 15.81 -12.46
CA LYS A 32 -0.51 16.49 -11.25
C LYS A 32 -1.47 16.35 -10.07
N ILE A 33 -2.78 16.51 -10.30
CA ILE A 33 -3.81 16.33 -9.27
C ILE A 33 -3.81 14.86 -8.79
N TYR A 34 -3.84 13.90 -9.72
CA TYR A 34 -3.79 12.47 -9.39
C TYR A 34 -2.52 12.12 -8.60
N THR A 35 -1.36 12.63 -9.00
CA THR A 35 -0.10 12.41 -8.30
C THR A 35 -0.13 12.99 -6.89
N PHE A 36 -0.69 14.19 -6.71
CA PHE A 36 -0.84 14.79 -5.38
C PHE A 36 -1.72 13.94 -4.45
N PHE A 37 -2.89 13.52 -4.94
CA PHE A 37 -3.85 12.75 -4.13
C PHE A 37 -3.44 11.29 -3.92
N LEU A 38 -3.01 10.62 -4.99
CA LEU A 38 -2.85 9.18 -5.02
C LEU A 38 -1.40 8.72 -5.07
N GLY A 39 -0.45 9.58 -5.46
CA GLY A 39 0.93 9.19 -5.71
C GLY A 39 1.92 9.63 -4.65
N ASN A 40 3.16 9.18 -4.83
CA ASN A 40 4.34 9.55 -4.06
C ASN A 40 4.16 9.36 -2.54
N LYS A 41 3.51 8.27 -2.14
CA LYS A 41 3.29 7.88 -0.74
C LYS A 41 3.95 6.54 -0.46
N ILE A 42 4.23 6.30 0.82
CA ILE A 42 4.53 4.96 1.33
C ILE A 42 3.21 4.42 1.86
N LEU A 43 2.75 3.31 1.29
CA LEU A 43 1.48 2.67 1.65
C LEU A 43 1.77 1.41 2.46
N HIS A 44 1.34 1.40 3.71
CA HIS A 44 1.33 0.21 4.54
C HIS A 44 0.13 -0.64 4.17
N LEU A 45 0.40 -1.81 3.60
CA LEU A 45 -0.64 -2.78 3.29
C LEU A 45 -0.61 -3.92 4.30
N THR A 46 -1.80 -4.27 4.80
CA THR A 46 -2.00 -5.55 5.47
C THR A 46 -3.24 -6.21 4.92
N GLY A 47 -3.15 -7.52 4.74
CA GLY A 47 -4.35 -8.33 4.62
C GLY A 47 -4.96 -8.51 5.99
N ASP A 48 -6.26 -8.78 6.01
CA ASP A 48 -6.93 -9.31 7.18
C ASP A 48 -6.30 -10.68 7.48
N TYR A 49 -5.32 -10.70 8.40
CA TYR A 49 -4.86 -11.94 8.97
C TYR A 49 -5.98 -12.39 9.89
N ASP A 50 -6.71 -13.43 9.47
CA ASP A 50 -7.66 -14.13 10.32
C ASP A 50 -6.99 -14.47 11.64
N GLN A 51 -7.15 -13.60 12.64
CA GLN A 51 -6.98 -13.96 14.02
C GLN A 51 -8.21 -14.77 14.43
N GLU A 52 -8.33 -15.98 13.85
CA GLU A 52 -9.10 -17.15 14.30
C GLU A 52 -10.51 -17.02 14.90
N GLN A 53 -11.13 -15.85 15.04
CA GLN A 53 -12.38 -15.73 15.80
C GLN A 53 -13.33 -14.71 15.17
N GLN A 54 -14.28 -15.27 14.40
CA GLN A 54 -15.64 -14.74 14.14
C GLN A 54 -15.86 -13.77 12.97
N VAL A 55 -14.88 -13.44 12.14
CA VAL A 55 -15.16 -12.65 10.91
C VAL A 55 -15.72 -13.59 9.83
N PRO A 56 -16.87 -13.26 9.19
CA PRO A 56 -17.41 -14.09 8.12
C PRO A 56 -16.39 -14.29 6.99
N PRO A 57 -16.23 -15.51 6.44
CA PRO A 57 -15.19 -15.89 5.47
C PRO A 57 -15.28 -15.18 4.09
N PHE A 58 -16.11 -14.16 3.95
CA PHE A 58 -16.40 -13.48 2.68
C PHE A 58 -15.92 -12.03 2.62
N VAL A 59 -15.27 -11.50 3.67
CA VAL A 59 -14.86 -10.10 3.71
C VAL A 59 -13.35 -9.97 3.94
N HIS A 60 -12.54 -10.60 3.08
CA HIS A 60 -11.11 -10.27 3.06
C HIS A 60 -10.93 -8.82 2.64
N ARG A 61 -10.57 -7.95 3.59
CA ARG A 61 -10.25 -6.54 3.33
C ARG A 61 -8.74 -6.35 3.33
N VAL A 62 -8.24 -5.69 2.29
CA VAL A 62 -6.89 -5.13 2.31
C VAL A 62 -7.01 -3.75 2.94
N LEU A 63 -6.30 -3.54 4.04
CA LEU A 63 -6.19 -2.25 4.68
C LEU A 63 -4.96 -1.54 4.11
N ALA A 64 -5.14 -0.26 3.75
CA ALA A 64 -4.11 0.59 3.19
C ALA A 64 -4.02 1.90 3.99
N ASN A 65 -2.88 2.11 4.64
CA ASN A 65 -2.61 3.32 5.42
C ASN A 65 -1.44 4.08 4.80
N VAL A 66 -1.57 5.41 4.73
CA VAL A 66 -0.46 6.27 4.31
C VAL A 66 0.51 6.41 5.49
N CYS A 67 1.80 6.15 5.23
CA CYS A 67 2.86 6.46 6.19
C CYS A 67 2.89 7.98 6.42
N PRO A 68 2.72 8.46 7.66
CA PRO A 68 2.86 9.86 7.99
C PRO A 68 4.34 10.28 8.09
N SER A 69 5.27 9.31 8.16
CA SER A 69 6.70 9.60 8.18
C SER A 69 7.09 10.35 6.90
N LYS A 70 7.66 11.54 7.08
CA LYS A 70 8.33 12.27 6.01
C LYS A 70 9.73 11.73 5.74
N ILE A 71 10.23 10.86 6.61
CA ILE A 71 11.56 10.27 6.52
C ILE A 71 11.41 9.02 5.66
N ASP A 72 12.17 8.96 4.57
CA ASP A 72 12.32 7.74 3.80
C ASP A 72 12.82 6.63 4.72
N ASP A 73 12.16 5.48 4.75
CA ASP A 73 12.54 4.35 5.60
C ASP A 73 13.98 3.90 5.35
N ILE A 74 14.48 4.10 4.12
CA ILE A 74 15.87 3.85 3.75
C ILE A 74 16.82 4.86 4.44
N GLU A 75 16.45 6.15 4.44
CA GLU A 75 17.23 7.20 5.11
C GLU A 75 17.15 7.08 6.65
N PHE A 76 15.98 6.70 7.18
CA PHE A 76 15.78 6.46 8.60
C PHE A 76 16.60 5.28 9.10
N SER A 77 16.51 4.14 8.41
CA SER A 77 17.24 2.93 8.77
C SER A 77 18.76 3.13 8.75
N THR A 78 19.29 3.93 7.82
CA THR A 78 20.72 4.22 7.77
C THR A 78 21.16 5.22 8.84
N THR A 79 20.38 6.27 9.10
CA THR A 79 20.78 7.38 9.98
C THR A 79 20.52 7.11 11.47
N TYR A 80 19.37 6.52 11.81
CA TYR A 80 18.93 6.40 13.21
C TYR A 80 19.28 5.07 13.86
N TYR A 81 19.51 4.01 13.08
CA TYR A 81 19.88 2.69 13.58
C TYR A 81 21.19 2.74 14.39
N HIS A 82 22.20 3.45 13.89
CA HIS A 82 23.47 3.62 14.61
C HIS A 82 23.32 4.40 15.93
N LYS A 83 22.31 5.27 16.05
CA LYS A 83 22.11 6.09 17.24
C LYS A 83 21.32 5.33 18.31
N ALA A 84 20.27 4.60 17.91
CA ALA A 84 19.41 3.84 18.80
C ALA A 84 20.14 2.65 19.46
N LEU A 85 21.02 1.95 18.73
CA LEU A 85 21.84 0.87 19.28
C LEU A 85 22.76 1.31 20.42
N ASN A 86 23.13 2.60 20.47
CA ASN A 86 24.09 3.12 21.42
C ASN A 86 23.47 3.80 22.66
N THR A 87 22.14 3.98 22.72
CA THR A 87 21.51 4.79 23.78
C THR A 87 20.44 4.10 24.63
N TYR A 88 19.94 2.92 24.25
CA TYR A 88 18.81 2.30 24.97
C TYR A 88 19.17 1.00 25.70
N ASN A 89 19.15 1.02 27.04
CA ASN A 89 19.43 -0.12 27.93
C ASN A 89 18.16 -0.78 28.53
N GLY A 90 16.97 -0.52 27.98
CA GLY A 90 15.71 -1.09 28.48
C GLY A 90 15.44 -2.52 27.99
N PRO A 91 14.60 -3.31 28.70
CA PRO A 91 14.17 -4.62 28.21
C PRO A 91 13.50 -4.46 26.84
N ARG A 92 14.01 -5.17 25.84
CA ARG A 92 13.56 -5.18 24.44
C ARG A 92 12.14 -5.73 24.33
N ARG A 93 11.14 -4.98 24.81
CA ARG A 93 9.72 -5.27 24.58
C ARG A 93 9.28 -4.31 23.48
N PHE A 94 8.86 -4.87 22.35
CA PHE A 94 8.64 -4.24 21.04
C PHE A 94 9.91 -4.14 20.19
N GLY A 95 10.35 -5.29 19.68
CA GLY A 95 11.22 -5.35 18.51
C GLY A 95 10.49 -4.76 17.31
N SER A 96 10.86 -3.54 16.92
CA SER A 96 11.75 -3.39 15.78
C SER A 96 12.14 -1.91 15.59
N ASN A 97 13.33 -1.65 15.05
CA ASN A 97 13.74 -0.28 14.70
C ASN A 97 12.98 0.23 13.47
N LEU A 98 12.45 -0.67 12.64
CA LEU A 98 11.44 -0.38 11.63
C LEU A 98 10.14 0.11 12.31
N LEU A 99 9.70 -0.58 13.37
CA LEU A 99 8.58 -0.14 14.20
C LEU A 99 8.84 1.23 14.82
N ALA A 100 10.07 1.56 15.24
CA ALA A 100 10.37 2.83 15.89
C ALA A 100 10.13 4.06 14.99
N GLY A 101 10.50 4.00 13.70
CA GLY A 101 10.17 5.04 12.70
C GLY A 101 8.68 5.03 12.31
N HIS A 102 8.02 3.90 12.55
CA HIS A 102 6.61 3.65 12.24
C HIS A 102 5.73 3.62 13.49
N LEU A 103 6.22 4.08 14.65
CA LEU A 103 5.43 4.10 15.89
C LEU A 103 4.23 5.02 15.71
N ASP A 104 4.35 6.06 14.89
CA ASP A 104 3.25 6.93 14.50
C ASP A 104 2.25 6.22 13.56
N CYS A 105 2.71 5.27 12.72
CA CYS A 105 1.83 4.39 11.97
C CYS A 105 1.08 3.47 12.92
N LEU A 106 1.79 2.75 13.80
CA LEU A 106 1.22 1.68 14.62
C LEU A 106 0.44 2.17 15.83
N SER A 107 0.78 3.32 16.40
CA SER A 107 -0.03 3.97 17.44
C SER A 107 -1.37 4.48 16.90
N ARG A 108 -1.45 4.73 15.58
CA ARG A 108 -2.71 5.04 14.88
C ARG A 108 -3.48 3.79 14.46
N TRP A 109 -2.91 2.60 14.62
CA TRP A 109 -3.66 1.36 14.45
C TRP A 109 -4.46 1.14 15.72
N PRO A 110 -5.81 1.14 15.64
CA PRO A 110 -6.60 0.94 16.83
C PRO A 110 -6.27 -0.43 17.43
N PRO A 111 -6.06 -0.53 18.75
CA PRO A 111 -5.89 -1.80 19.41
C PRO A 111 -7.26 -2.50 19.47
N GLY A 112 -7.61 -3.26 18.43
CA GLY A 112 -8.68 -4.25 18.51
C GLY A 112 -9.67 -4.28 17.32
N PRO A 113 -10.44 -5.37 17.20
CA PRO A 113 -11.16 -5.73 15.97
C PRO A 113 -12.46 -4.95 15.72
N TRP A 114 -12.89 -4.10 16.65
CA TRP A 114 -14.18 -3.42 16.57
C TRP A 114 -14.11 -2.01 17.17
N MET A 115 -13.42 -1.07 16.52
CA MET A 115 -13.63 0.34 16.84
C MET A 115 -13.30 1.26 15.66
N VAL A 116 -14.40 1.71 15.08
CA VAL A 116 -14.65 2.90 14.27
C VAL A 116 -13.75 4.08 14.66
N ASN A 117 -13.19 4.72 13.63
CA ASN A 117 -12.91 6.16 13.58
C ASN A 117 -11.68 6.67 14.37
N MET A 118 -10.50 6.10 14.11
CA MET A 118 -9.26 6.85 14.33
C MET A 118 -8.88 7.61 13.06
N ALA A 119 -8.47 8.87 13.24
CA ALA A 119 -7.94 9.78 12.22
C ALA A 119 -6.58 9.33 11.63
N GLY A 120 -6.39 8.01 11.50
CA GLY A 120 -5.36 7.42 10.65
C GLY A 120 -5.65 7.79 9.20
N GLN A 121 -4.61 8.18 8.47
CA GLN A 121 -4.72 8.57 7.08
C GLN A 121 -4.99 7.32 6.23
N TYR A 122 -6.24 6.86 6.25
CA TYR A 122 -6.71 5.86 5.29
C TYR A 122 -6.40 6.39 3.90
N PHE A 123 -5.81 5.53 3.08
CA PHE A 123 -5.52 5.92 1.71
C PHE A 123 -6.84 6.12 0.96
N ASN A 124 -7.17 7.38 0.68
CA ASN A 124 -8.45 7.76 0.11
C ASN A 124 -8.47 7.40 -1.39
N VAL A 125 -9.10 6.27 -1.69
CA VAL A 125 -9.34 5.80 -3.07
C VAL A 125 -10.67 6.27 -3.65
N TRP A 126 -11.42 7.15 -2.96
CA TRP A 126 -12.74 7.60 -3.42
C TRP A 126 -12.65 8.31 -4.78
N LEU A 127 -11.53 8.99 -5.06
CA LEU A 127 -11.29 9.58 -6.37
C LEU A 127 -11.39 8.54 -7.51
N LEU A 128 -10.87 7.32 -7.29
CA LEU A 128 -10.90 6.21 -8.25
C LEU A 128 -12.31 5.62 -8.43
N GLN A 129 -13.24 5.93 -7.54
CA GLN A 129 -14.64 5.49 -7.59
C GLN A 129 -15.57 6.52 -8.24
N SER A 130 -15.06 7.72 -8.55
CA SER A 130 -15.88 8.82 -9.09
C SER A 130 -16.48 8.51 -10.46
N CYS A 131 -15.66 8.10 -11.43
CA CYS A 131 -16.11 7.62 -12.74
C CYS A 131 -15.06 6.73 -13.42
N ARG A 132 -15.49 5.98 -14.45
CA ARG A 132 -14.62 5.09 -15.24
C ARG A 132 -13.42 5.80 -15.85
N GLN A 133 -13.58 7.04 -16.32
CA GLN A 133 -12.49 7.80 -16.92
C GLN A 133 -11.41 8.18 -15.89
N VAL A 134 -11.80 8.72 -14.72
CA VAL A 134 -10.85 9.03 -13.64
C VAL A 134 -10.14 7.77 -13.17
N HIS A 135 -10.88 6.66 -13.03
CA HIS A 135 -10.28 5.37 -12.70
C HIS A 135 -9.19 4.98 -13.70
N GLN A 136 -9.50 4.98 -15.00
CA GLN A 136 -8.52 4.60 -16.03
C GLN A 136 -7.29 5.50 -16.08
N GLU A 137 -7.46 6.81 -15.85
CA GLU A 137 -6.35 7.76 -15.90
C GLU A 137 -5.48 7.71 -14.63
N ALA A 138 -6.10 7.60 -13.46
CA ALA A 138 -5.44 7.81 -12.18
C ALA A 138 -5.00 6.50 -11.49
N TYR A 139 -5.57 5.36 -11.86
CA TYR A 139 -5.28 4.08 -11.20
C TYR A 139 -3.81 3.67 -11.34
N LEU A 140 -3.19 3.91 -12.50
CA LEU A 140 -1.77 3.62 -12.69
C LEU A 140 -0.87 4.54 -11.86
N VAL A 141 -1.30 5.78 -11.58
CA VAL A 141 -0.55 6.68 -10.69
C VAL A 141 -0.44 6.07 -9.30
N LEU A 142 -1.55 5.52 -8.76
CA LEU A 142 -1.55 4.79 -7.50
C LEU A 142 -0.55 3.62 -7.52
N LEU A 143 -0.58 2.76 -8.54
CA LEU A 143 0.27 1.57 -8.53
C LEU A 143 1.75 1.86 -8.83
N GLN A 144 2.04 2.85 -9.66
CA GLN A 144 3.39 3.05 -10.19
C GLN A 144 4.23 4.06 -9.40
N THR A 145 3.60 4.97 -8.67
CA THR A 145 4.31 6.10 -8.01
C THR A 145 4.41 5.96 -6.49
N ASN A 146 3.77 4.95 -5.90
CA ASN A 146 3.86 4.68 -4.47
C ASN A 146 4.84 3.55 -4.19
N THR A 147 5.37 3.57 -2.96
CA THR A 147 6.07 2.43 -2.37
C THR A 147 5.10 1.63 -1.53
N PHE A 148 4.91 0.36 -1.87
CA PHE A 148 4.07 -0.56 -1.11
C PHE A 148 4.92 -1.24 -0.06
N ASN A 149 4.69 -0.90 1.21
CA ASN A 149 5.45 -1.42 2.33
C ASN A 149 4.67 -2.50 3.07
N PHE A 150 5.29 -3.66 3.23
CA PHE A 150 4.77 -4.80 3.97
C PHE A 150 5.66 -5.06 5.17
N LEU A 151 5.04 -5.25 6.34
CA LEU A 151 5.75 -5.49 7.58
C LEU A 151 6.60 -6.77 7.51
N ASP A 152 6.07 -7.80 6.86
CA ASP A 152 6.68 -9.11 6.72
C ASP A 152 6.17 -9.81 5.43
N PRO A 153 6.78 -10.94 5.02
CA PRO A 153 6.30 -11.69 3.86
C PRO A 153 4.88 -12.25 4.02
N SER A 154 4.46 -12.51 5.25
CA SER A 154 3.10 -12.96 5.58
C SER A 154 2.07 -11.92 5.12
N ALA A 155 2.26 -10.65 5.46
CA ALA A 155 1.38 -9.56 5.04
C ALA A 155 1.23 -9.47 3.51
N LEU A 156 2.32 -9.64 2.76
CA LEU A 156 2.31 -9.67 1.30
C LEU A 156 1.52 -10.87 0.77
N ILE A 157 1.77 -12.06 1.31
CA ILE A 157 1.06 -13.30 0.94
C ILE A 157 -0.44 -13.14 1.19
N SER A 158 -0.83 -12.58 2.35
CA SER A 158 -2.24 -12.35 2.69
C SER A 158 -2.91 -11.36 1.73
N VAL A 159 -2.25 -10.26 1.38
CA VAL A 159 -2.80 -9.30 0.40
C VAL A 159 -2.98 -9.93 -0.98
N ILE A 160 -1.99 -10.68 -1.47
CA ILE A 160 -2.10 -11.39 -2.76
C ILE A 160 -3.18 -12.49 -2.72
N GLY A 161 -3.24 -13.23 -1.61
CA GLY A 161 -4.17 -14.34 -1.37
C GLY A 161 -5.62 -13.91 -1.20
N SER A 162 -5.85 -12.70 -0.67
CA SER A 162 -7.20 -12.14 -0.45
C SER A 162 -8.04 -11.99 -1.72
N LYS A 163 -7.39 -11.93 -2.89
CA LYS A 163 -8.01 -11.60 -4.19
C LYS A 163 -8.74 -10.24 -4.22
N ALA A 164 -8.59 -9.41 -3.18
CA ALA A 164 -9.18 -8.07 -3.15
C ALA A 164 -8.56 -7.16 -4.23
N VAL A 165 -7.32 -7.46 -4.62
CA VAL A 165 -6.62 -6.82 -5.74
C VAL A 165 -6.46 -7.85 -6.86
N PRO A 166 -6.98 -7.58 -8.08
CA PRO A 166 -6.72 -8.44 -9.23
C PRO A 166 -5.22 -8.68 -9.44
N TRP A 167 -4.84 -9.92 -9.72
CA TRP A 167 -3.43 -10.30 -9.87
C TRP A 167 -2.69 -9.53 -10.95
N SER A 168 -3.39 -9.17 -12.04
CA SER A 168 -2.86 -8.32 -13.11
C SER A 168 -2.47 -6.91 -12.64
N HIS A 169 -2.87 -6.48 -11.45
CA HIS A 169 -2.51 -5.18 -10.93
C HIS A 169 -1.13 -5.18 -10.25
N PHE A 170 -0.69 -6.31 -9.69
CA PHE A 170 0.64 -6.41 -9.05
C PHE A 170 1.79 -6.20 -10.04
N GLN A 171 1.60 -6.51 -11.33
CA GLN A 171 2.58 -6.24 -12.39
C GLN A 171 2.81 -4.73 -12.65
N HIS A 172 1.96 -3.86 -12.11
CA HIS A 172 2.11 -2.41 -12.22
C HIS A 172 2.79 -1.79 -10.99
N ILE A 173 2.99 -2.53 -9.91
CA ILE A 173 3.74 -2.06 -8.74
C ILE A 173 5.20 -1.88 -9.15
N ARG A 174 5.76 -0.68 -8.91
CA ARG A 174 7.15 -0.34 -9.23
C ARG A 174 8.08 -0.34 -8.03
N SER A 175 7.58 0.03 -6.87
CA SER A 175 8.34 0.11 -5.63
C SER A 175 7.70 -0.74 -4.54
N LEU A 176 8.50 -1.65 -3.98
CA LEU A 176 8.11 -2.57 -2.91
C LEU A 176 9.13 -2.48 -1.78
N SER A 177 8.63 -2.41 -0.54
CA SER A 177 9.44 -2.49 0.66
C SER A 177 8.92 -3.64 1.53
N LEU A 178 9.84 -4.46 2.03
CA LEU A 178 9.53 -5.67 2.79
C LEU A 178 10.39 -5.76 4.05
N GLY A 179 9.75 -5.91 5.22
CA GLY A 179 10.46 -6.32 6.43
C GLY A 179 10.74 -7.82 6.42
N LEU A 180 11.92 -8.22 6.90
CA LEU A 180 12.34 -9.61 7.03
C LEU A 180 12.88 -9.81 8.44
N GLN A 181 12.22 -10.67 9.21
CA GLN A 181 12.73 -11.08 10.51
C GLN A 181 13.57 -12.36 10.33
N ILE A 182 14.85 -12.29 10.67
CA ILE A 182 15.78 -13.43 10.67
C ILE A 182 16.00 -13.82 12.14
N GLY A 183 15.50 -15.00 12.52
CA GLY A 183 15.56 -15.56 13.87
C GLY A 183 15.04 -17.01 13.87
N ASN A 184 14.99 -17.67 15.04
CA ASN A 184 14.79 -19.12 15.25
C ASN A 184 13.51 -19.78 14.66
N ASN A 185 12.67 -19.06 13.93
CA ASN A 185 11.49 -19.61 13.27
C ASN A 185 11.61 -19.45 11.76
N GLU A 186 11.28 -20.51 11.03
CA GLU A 186 11.08 -20.48 9.58
C GLU A 186 9.96 -19.49 9.27
N GLY A 187 10.34 -18.25 8.97
CA GLY A 187 9.40 -17.24 8.52
C GLY A 187 8.69 -17.72 7.24
N PRO A 188 7.50 -17.19 6.96
CA PRO A 188 6.76 -17.50 5.73
C PRO A 188 7.62 -17.19 4.50
N CYS A 189 7.96 -18.23 3.73
CA CYS A 189 8.57 -18.04 2.41
C CYS A 189 7.50 -17.55 1.43
N ILE A 190 7.82 -16.49 0.66
CA ILE A 190 6.93 -16.04 -0.43
C ILE A 190 6.85 -17.16 -1.48
N PRO A 191 5.65 -17.68 -1.81
CA PRO A 191 5.51 -18.70 -2.83
C PRO A 191 6.08 -18.23 -4.17
N PRO A 192 6.82 -19.06 -4.92
CA PRO A 192 7.37 -18.66 -6.23
C PRO A 192 6.31 -18.13 -7.21
N ALA A 193 5.08 -18.65 -7.15
CA ALA A 193 3.96 -18.16 -7.93
C ALA A 193 3.63 -16.68 -7.65
N TYR A 194 3.81 -16.22 -6.41
CA TYR A 194 3.53 -14.83 -6.02
C TYR A 194 4.65 -13.90 -6.46
N ILE A 195 5.89 -14.39 -6.49
CA ILE A 195 7.02 -13.66 -7.07
C ILE A 195 6.76 -13.36 -8.55
N GLY A 196 6.16 -14.31 -9.28
CA GLY A 196 5.75 -14.12 -10.68
C GLY A 196 4.73 -12.99 -10.90
N LEU A 197 3.97 -12.60 -9.86
CA LEU A 197 3.03 -11.47 -9.93
C LEU A 197 3.72 -10.10 -9.78
N LEU A 198 4.95 -10.09 -9.24
CA LEU A 198 5.72 -8.88 -8.92
C LEU A 198 6.75 -8.52 -10.01
N THR A 199 6.56 -9.00 -11.24
CA THR A 199 7.44 -8.73 -12.41
C THR A 199 7.56 -7.23 -12.77
N GLY A 200 6.60 -6.43 -12.29
CA GLY A 200 6.57 -4.98 -12.41
C GLY A 200 7.60 -4.25 -11.55
N VAL A 201 8.04 -4.86 -10.45
CA VAL A 201 8.88 -4.22 -9.44
C VAL A 201 10.22 -3.82 -10.05
N ARG A 202 10.64 -2.59 -9.77
CA ARG A 202 11.91 -1.98 -10.20
C ARG A 202 12.76 -1.55 -9.02
N HIS A 203 12.11 -1.25 -7.90
CA HIS A 203 12.75 -0.92 -6.64
C HIS A 203 12.26 -1.88 -5.57
N LEU A 204 13.18 -2.68 -5.04
CA LEU A 204 12.93 -3.57 -3.92
C LEU A 204 13.82 -3.13 -2.75
N SER A 205 13.19 -2.73 -1.66
CA SER A 205 13.86 -2.50 -0.38
C SER A 205 13.56 -3.65 0.57
N MET A 206 14.57 -4.15 1.26
CA MET A 206 14.40 -5.18 2.29
C MET A 206 15.03 -4.69 3.59
N THR A 207 14.24 -4.67 4.66
CA THR A 207 14.76 -4.39 5.99
C THR A 207 14.91 -5.68 6.76
N ILE A 208 16.14 -6.04 7.12
CA ILE A 208 16.44 -7.27 7.85
C ILE A 208 16.55 -6.96 9.34
N GLU A 209 15.77 -7.67 10.17
CA GLU A 209 15.86 -7.63 11.62
C GLU A 209 16.41 -8.95 12.16
N LEU A 210 17.53 -8.87 12.88
CA LEU A 210 18.14 -10.03 13.54
C LEU A 210 17.60 -10.18 14.96
N SER A 211 16.90 -11.29 15.22
CA SER A 211 16.45 -11.66 16.56
C SER A 211 17.48 -12.59 17.20
N PHE A 212 18.19 -12.08 18.20
CA PHE A 212 19.17 -12.82 19.01
C PHE A 212 18.54 -13.24 20.33
#